data_AF-A0A7R8XGP9-F1
#
_entry.id   AF-A0A7R8XGP9-F1
#
_cell.length_a   1.000
_cell.length_b   1.000
_cell.length_c   1.000
_cell.angle_alpha   90.00
_cell.angle_beta   90.00
_cell.angle_gamma   90.00
#
_symmetry.space_group_name_H-M   'P 1'
#
loop_
_entity.id
_entity.type
_entity.pdbx_description
1 polymer ?
#
loop_
_entity_poly.entity_id
_entity_poly.type
_entity_poly.pdbx_seq_one_letter_code
_entity_poly.pdbx_strand_id
1 'polypeptide(L)'
;MEHQDQHPLNIVNNSSTGPIMETEKEKLFHEEFMENSIPIEGKNPPTYLLPFRPITAKGDRYRLGEYQESGRCMNILFLGFTGSGKSMLVETMGNYGLGVDFRDPYRFQVKMEESTDRSISHTFFARDARRFPRPVSLIDTPGFQKGTEQICTFVHSNYLDVHAVVYVVQGSQGYPLKWLLYQEAVAINKIPIQG
;
A
#
# COMPACT_ATOMS: atom_id res chain seq x y z
N MET A 1 -57.43 -38.30 -17.83
CA MET A 1 -57.46 -37.00 -18.51
C MET A 1 -56.49 -36.10 -17.79
N GLU A 2 -55.50 -35.68 -18.54
CA GLU A 2 -54.43 -34.78 -18.15
C GLU A 2 -55.00 -33.43 -17.69
N HIS A 3 -54.39 -32.85 -16.67
CA HIS A 3 -54.26 -31.39 -16.58
C HIS A 3 -52.90 -31.07 -15.96
N GLN A 4 -51.95 -30.82 -16.86
CA GLN A 4 -50.83 -29.92 -16.63
C GLN A 4 -51.27 -28.47 -16.94
N ASP A 5 -50.44 -27.54 -16.46
CA ASP A 5 -50.27 -26.13 -16.82
C ASP A 5 -50.60 -25.13 -15.70
N GLN A 6 -49.75 -24.18 -15.32
CA GLN A 6 -48.33 -23.90 -15.57
C GLN A 6 -48.00 -22.79 -14.57
N HIS A 7 -47.02 -22.98 -13.68
CA HIS A 7 -46.52 -21.91 -12.82
C HIS A 7 -45.44 -21.16 -13.62
N PRO A 8 -45.49 -19.83 -13.78
CA PRO A 8 -44.46 -19.14 -14.54
C PRO A 8 -43.11 -19.23 -13.81
N LEU A 9 -42.13 -19.81 -14.49
CA LEU A 9 -40.73 -19.77 -14.09
C LEU A 9 -40.27 -18.31 -14.15
N ASN A 10 -40.07 -17.73 -12.97
CA ASN A 10 -39.42 -16.45 -12.82
C ASN A 10 -37.96 -16.63 -13.27
N ILE A 11 -37.64 -16.20 -14.48
CA ILE A 11 -36.25 -16.07 -14.94
C ILE A 11 -35.66 -14.90 -14.15
N VAL A 12 -35.17 -15.21 -12.95
CA VAL A 12 -34.26 -14.32 -12.25
C VAL A 12 -32.95 -14.39 -13.05
N ASN A 13 -32.71 -13.35 -13.85
CA ASN A 13 -31.40 -13.06 -14.40
C ASN A 13 -30.45 -12.76 -13.24
N ASN A 14 -29.90 -13.82 -12.64
CA ASN A 14 -28.71 -13.70 -11.82
C ASN A 14 -27.56 -13.43 -12.79
N SER A 15 -27.33 -12.16 -13.10
CA SER A 15 -26.04 -11.70 -13.61
C SER A 15 -25.02 -11.94 -12.49
N SER A 16 -24.52 -13.16 -12.42
CA SER A 16 -23.38 -13.55 -11.62
C SER A 16 -22.14 -12.89 -12.22
N THR A 17 -21.98 -11.62 -11.90
CA THR A 17 -20.75 -10.86 -12.03
C THR A 17 -19.76 -11.40 -10.99
N GLY A 18 -19.31 -12.64 -11.21
CA GLY A 18 -18.52 -13.41 -10.26
C GLY A 18 -17.02 -13.08 -10.27
N PRO A 19 -16.22 -13.86 -9.52
CA PRO A 19 -14.78 -13.65 -9.25
C PRO A 19 -13.92 -13.39 -10.50
N ILE A 20 -14.32 -13.94 -11.65
CA ILE A 20 -13.59 -13.87 -12.92
C ILE A 20 -13.42 -12.43 -13.40
N MET A 21 -14.46 -11.60 -13.31
CA MET A 21 -14.38 -10.20 -13.76
C MET A 21 -13.58 -9.32 -12.80
N GLU A 22 -13.52 -9.70 -11.52
CA GLU A 22 -12.69 -8.99 -10.55
C GLU A 22 -11.22 -9.25 -10.84
N THR A 23 -10.85 -10.52 -11.12
CA THR A 23 -9.49 -10.93 -11.51
C THR A 23 -9.00 -10.23 -12.81
N GLU A 24 -9.85 -10.14 -13.84
CA GLU A 24 -9.49 -9.44 -15.08
C GLU A 24 -9.26 -7.94 -14.87
N LYS A 25 -10.07 -7.30 -14.01
CA LYS A 25 -9.89 -5.89 -13.66
C LYS A 25 -8.59 -5.65 -12.88
N GLU A 26 -8.19 -6.55 -11.99
CA GLU A 26 -6.89 -6.43 -11.29
C GLU A 26 -5.73 -6.51 -12.28
N LYS A 27 -5.82 -7.46 -13.22
CA LYS A 27 -4.77 -7.67 -14.21
C LYS A 27 -4.58 -6.44 -15.10
N LEU A 28 -5.69 -5.90 -15.61
CA LEU A 28 -5.68 -4.66 -16.41
C LEU A 28 -5.11 -3.48 -15.62
N PHE A 29 -5.46 -3.37 -14.34
CA PHE A 29 -4.94 -2.33 -13.45
C PHE A 29 -3.42 -2.45 -13.25
N HIS A 30 -2.90 -3.66 -13.02
CA HIS A 30 -1.46 -3.88 -12.86
C HIS A 30 -0.68 -3.64 -14.15
N GLU A 31 -1.23 -4.03 -15.29
CA GLU A 31 -0.67 -3.73 -16.62
C GLU A 31 -0.55 -2.22 -16.85
N GLU A 32 -1.61 -1.44 -16.54
CA GLU A 32 -1.57 0.02 -16.62
C GLU A 32 -0.44 0.61 -15.76
N PHE A 33 -0.25 0.12 -14.53
CA PHE A 33 0.86 0.58 -13.70
C PHE A 33 2.23 0.20 -14.27
N MET A 34 2.38 -1.00 -14.82
CA MET A 34 3.65 -1.41 -15.44
C MET A 34 3.99 -0.56 -16.66
N GLU A 35 3.01 -0.28 -17.53
CA GLU A 35 3.19 0.55 -18.73
C GLU A 35 3.61 1.98 -18.40
N ASN A 36 3.07 2.53 -17.30
CA ASN A 36 3.39 3.88 -16.85
C ASN A 36 4.60 3.94 -15.91
N SER A 37 5.20 2.81 -15.56
CA SER A 37 6.36 2.72 -14.66
C SER A 37 7.66 2.52 -15.42
N ILE A 38 8.79 2.82 -14.78
CA ILE A 38 10.12 2.60 -15.36
C ILE A 38 10.63 1.23 -14.92
N PRO A 39 10.93 0.29 -15.83
CA PRO A 39 11.51 -1.00 -15.46
C PRO A 39 12.93 -0.82 -14.88
N ILE A 40 13.23 -1.55 -13.82
CA ILE A 40 14.53 -1.56 -13.16
C ILE A 40 15.29 -2.81 -13.58
N GLU A 41 16.40 -2.61 -14.29
CA GLU A 41 17.21 -3.71 -14.80
C GLU A 41 17.88 -4.53 -13.68
N GLY A 42 18.10 -5.82 -13.95
CA GLY A 42 18.84 -6.72 -13.05
C GLY A 42 18.09 -7.19 -11.79
N LYS A 43 16.80 -6.87 -11.65
CA LYS A 43 15.97 -7.33 -10.53
C LYS A 43 15.23 -8.63 -10.88
N ASN A 44 15.17 -9.55 -9.92
CA ASN A 44 14.34 -10.76 -9.99
C ASN A 44 13.54 -10.92 -8.67
N PRO A 45 12.21 -10.82 -8.69
CA PRO A 45 11.34 -10.63 -9.86
C PRO A 45 11.52 -9.26 -10.56
N PRO A 46 11.08 -9.12 -11.83
CA PRO A 46 10.97 -7.83 -12.53
C PRO A 46 10.41 -6.75 -11.62
N THR A 47 11.09 -5.61 -11.55
CA THR A 47 10.71 -4.51 -10.67
C THR A 47 10.49 -3.24 -11.46
N TYR A 48 9.45 -2.49 -11.13
CA TYR A 48 9.02 -1.29 -11.85
C TYR A 48 8.99 -0.10 -10.88
N LEU A 49 9.73 0.96 -11.16
CA LEU A 49 9.68 2.20 -10.41
C LEU A 49 8.36 2.90 -10.70
N LEU A 50 7.53 3.05 -9.67
CA LEU A 50 6.23 3.69 -9.79
C LEU A 50 6.36 5.16 -10.21
N PRO A 51 5.43 5.67 -11.04
CA PRO A 51 5.45 7.05 -11.52
C PRO A 51 4.96 8.04 -10.46
N PHE A 52 5.59 8.03 -9.29
CA PHE A 52 5.34 9.01 -8.24
C PHE A 52 5.72 10.42 -8.72
N ARG A 53 4.81 11.37 -8.51
CA ARG A 53 5.04 12.79 -8.80
C ARG A 53 5.30 13.56 -7.50
N PRO A 54 6.31 14.45 -7.45
CA PRO A 54 6.53 15.29 -6.28
C PRO A 54 5.35 16.25 -6.07
N ILE A 55 4.95 16.42 -4.82
CA ILE A 55 3.95 17.41 -4.37
C ILE A 55 4.67 18.69 -3.91
N THR A 56 5.83 18.54 -3.27
CA THR A 56 6.64 19.65 -2.76
C THR A 56 7.88 19.83 -3.62
N ALA A 57 8.31 21.09 -3.79
CA ALA A 57 9.58 21.40 -4.46
C ALA A 57 10.80 20.76 -3.77
N LYS A 58 10.67 20.47 -2.46
CA LYS A 58 11.70 19.82 -1.65
C LYS A 58 11.87 18.33 -1.98
N GLY A 59 10.89 17.69 -2.63
CA GLY A 59 10.94 16.25 -2.93
C GLY A 59 10.88 15.38 -1.68
N ASP A 60 10.10 15.80 -0.68
CA ASP A 60 9.84 15.02 0.54
C ASP A 60 8.39 14.49 0.61
N ARG A 61 7.56 14.87 -0.35
CA ARG A 61 6.18 14.39 -0.49
C ARG A 61 5.91 14.03 -1.95
N TYR A 62 5.46 12.81 -2.17
CA TYR A 62 5.15 12.26 -3.47
C TYR A 62 3.72 11.75 -3.51
N ARG A 63 3.12 11.77 -4.70
CA ARG A 63 1.80 11.18 -4.98
C ARG A 63 1.84 10.18 -6.12
N LEU A 64 1.07 9.13 -5.98
CA LEU A 64 0.65 8.24 -7.05
C LEU A 64 -0.84 8.49 -7.28
N GLY A 65 -1.18 8.84 -8.52
CA GLY A 65 -2.54 9.23 -8.86
C GLY A 65 -2.84 10.72 -8.83
N GLU A 66 -4.07 11.04 -9.21
CA GLU A 66 -4.59 12.40 -9.16
C GLU A 66 -5.24 12.71 -7.81
N TYR A 67 -5.03 13.93 -7.34
CA TYR A 67 -5.59 14.39 -6.07
C TYR A 67 -7.12 14.36 -6.12
N GLN A 68 -7.74 13.83 -5.06
CA GLN A 68 -9.19 13.86 -4.87
C GLN A 68 -9.53 14.70 -3.65
N GLU A 69 -10.29 15.78 -3.84
CA GLU A 69 -10.71 16.71 -2.77
C GLU A 69 -11.59 16.06 -1.70
N SER A 70 -12.21 14.91 -2.00
CA SER A 70 -13.29 14.33 -1.20
C SER A 70 -12.86 13.33 -0.11
N GLY A 71 -11.58 13.02 0.04
CA GLY A 71 -11.10 12.02 0.99
C GLY A 71 -10.15 12.60 2.04
N ARG A 72 -10.47 12.44 3.34
CA ARG A 72 -9.46 12.60 4.40
C ARG A 72 -8.34 11.58 4.18
N CYS A 73 -7.13 12.07 3.94
CA CYS A 73 -5.95 11.24 3.75
C CYS A 73 -5.57 10.57 5.08
N MET A 74 -5.42 9.25 5.09
CA MET A 74 -4.90 8.53 6.24
C MET A 74 -3.38 8.57 6.23
N ASN A 75 -2.78 9.27 7.18
CA ASN A 75 -1.32 9.34 7.31
C ASN A 75 -0.80 8.27 8.28
N ILE A 76 0.06 7.38 7.79
CA ILE A 76 0.68 6.28 8.54
C ILE A 76 2.18 6.57 8.67
N LEU A 77 2.66 6.71 9.90
CA LEU A 77 4.03 7.07 10.22
C LEU A 77 4.87 5.85 10.61
N PHE A 78 5.99 5.61 9.94
CA PHE A 78 6.87 4.48 10.22
C PHE A 78 8.08 4.92 11.02
N LEU A 79 8.21 4.40 12.24
CA LEU A 79 9.27 4.74 13.21
C LEU A 79 10.11 3.51 13.54
N GLY A 80 11.35 3.70 14.01
CA GLY A 80 12.24 2.58 14.34
C GLY A 80 13.70 2.90 14.14
N PHE A 81 14.56 2.06 14.68
CA PHE A 81 16.02 2.24 14.58
C PHE A 81 16.53 2.20 13.14
N THR A 82 17.69 2.79 12.90
CA THR A 82 18.41 2.61 11.63
C THR A 82 18.63 1.12 11.37
N GLY A 83 18.35 0.67 10.14
CA GLY A 83 18.43 -0.74 9.77
C GLY A 83 17.21 -1.58 10.13
N SER A 84 16.19 -1.05 10.81
CA SER A 84 15.05 -1.86 11.27
C SER A 84 14.12 -2.38 10.17
N GLY A 85 14.26 -1.90 8.93
CA GLY A 85 13.46 -2.33 7.78
C GLY A 85 12.25 -1.45 7.46
N LYS A 86 12.13 -0.25 8.03
CA LYS A 86 11.02 0.70 7.75
C LYS A 86 10.74 0.92 6.26
N SER A 87 11.77 1.31 5.48
CA SER A 87 11.60 1.56 4.04
C SER A 87 11.12 0.31 3.29
N MET A 88 11.58 -0.87 3.69
CA MET A 88 11.12 -2.15 3.12
C MET A 88 9.66 -2.41 3.46
N LEU A 89 9.22 -2.05 4.67
CA LEU A 89 7.82 -2.16 5.07
C LEU A 89 6.94 -1.15 4.32
N VAL A 90 7.39 0.09 4.13
CA VAL A 90 6.71 1.09 3.31
C VAL A 90 6.54 0.60 1.87
N GLU A 91 7.59 0.04 1.27
CA GLU A 91 7.54 -0.55 -0.06
C GLU A 91 6.58 -1.75 -0.13
N THR A 92 6.62 -2.62 0.87
CA THR A 92 5.71 -3.78 0.99
C THR A 92 4.26 -3.33 1.12
N MET A 93 3.97 -2.33 1.97
CA MET A 93 2.63 -1.78 2.14
C MET A 93 2.14 -1.04 0.90
N GLY A 94 3.02 -0.38 0.15
CA GLY A 94 2.68 0.20 -1.14
C GLY A 94 2.25 -0.85 -2.16
N ASN A 95 3.03 -1.94 -2.31
CA ASN A 95 2.67 -3.08 -3.18
C ASN A 95 1.34 -3.71 -2.75
N TYR A 96 1.14 -3.92 -1.45
CA TYR A 96 -0.12 -4.39 -0.91
C TYR A 96 -1.27 -3.44 -1.27
N GLY A 97 -1.08 -2.13 -1.08
CA GLY A 97 -2.05 -1.09 -1.45
C GLY A 97 -2.45 -1.14 -2.92
N LEU A 98 -1.51 -1.45 -3.82
CA LEU A 98 -1.75 -1.65 -5.26
C LEU A 98 -2.37 -3.02 -5.59
N GLY A 99 -2.61 -3.87 -4.60
CA GLY A 99 -3.15 -5.21 -4.80
C GLY A 99 -2.15 -6.20 -5.37
N VAL A 100 -0.85 -5.92 -5.27
CA VAL A 100 0.20 -6.89 -5.64
C VAL A 100 0.35 -7.90 -4.51
N ASP A 101 0.18 -9.16 -4.84
CA ASP A 101 0.40 -10.29 -3.95
C ASP A 101 1.85 -10.77 -3.98
N PHE A 102 2.26 -11.40 -2.89
CA PHE A 102 3.61 -11.94 -2.77
C PHE A 102 3.95 -12.96 -3.86
N ARG A 103 2.97 -13.68 -4.39
CA ARG A 103 3.16 -14.70 -5.43
C ARG A 103 3.24 -14.09 -6.83
N ASP A 104 2.93 -12.81 -6.99
CA ASP A 104 2.96 -12.16 -8.29
C ASP A 104 4.40 -12.12 -8.83
N PRO A 105 4.57 -12.26 -10.15
CA PRO A 105 5.88 -12.41 -10.77
C PRO A 105 6.60 -11.07 -10.96
N TYR A 106 6.17 -9.99 -10.31
CA TYR A 106 6.76 -8.65 -10.41
C TYR A 106 6.63 -7.87 -9.10
N ARG A 107 7.33 -6.75 -8.98
CA ARG A 107 7.23 -5.81 -7.86
C ARG A 107 7.18 -4.37 -8.34
N PHE A 108 6.53 -3.51 -7.57
CA PHE A 108 6.62 -2.07 -7.72
C PHE A 108 7.58 -1.49 -6.69
N GLN A 109 8.54 -0.69 -7.14
CA GLN A 109 9.40 0.07 -6.25
C GLN A 109 8.74 1.43 -5.96
N VAL A 110 8.48 1.70 -4.69
CA VAL A 110 7.85 2.95 -4.21
C VAL A 110 8.88 4.07 -4.05
N LYS A 111 10.13 3.71 -3.77
CA LYS A 111 11.19 4.64 -3.34
C LYS A 111 12.13 5.03 -4.49
N MET A 112 12.39 6.33 -4.64
CA MET A 112 13.60 6.85 -5.29
C MET A 112 14.71 6.94 -4.22
N GLU A 113 15.94 6.51 -4.54
CA GLU A 113 17.04 6.27 -3.58
C GLU A 113 17.58 7.49 -2.80
N GLU A 114 16.87 8.61 -2.76
CA GLU A 114 17.45 9.86 -2.29
C GLU A 114 16.98 10.25 -0.89
N SER A 115 17.95 10.35 0.02
CA SER A 115 17.96 10.92 1.38
C SER A 115 17.59 10.00 2.55
N THR A 116 18.59 9.73 3.39
CA THR A 116 18.49 9.03 4.68
C THR A 116 18.09 9.94 5.84
N ASP A 117 18.12 11.26 5.62
CA ASP A 117 18.17 12.25 6.70
C ASP A 117 16.86 13.03 6.88
N ARG A 118 15.85 12.74 6.07
CA ARG A 118 14.53 13.38 6.15
C ARG A 118 13.40 12.37 5.91
N SER A 119 12.22 12.72 6.40
CA SER A 119 11.01 11.93 6.18
C SER A 119 10.52 12.09 4.75
N ILE A 120 10.05 11.00 4.16
CA ILE A 120 9.50 10.98 2.80
C ILE A 120 8.10 10.38 2.86
N SER A 121 7.10 11.12 2.38
CA SER A 121 5.71 10.64 2.32
C SER A 121 5.34 10.20 0.90
N HIS A 122 4.82 8.99 0.76
CA HIS A 122 4.25 8.47 -0.49
C HIS A 122 2.73 8.36 -0.33
N THR A 123 1.99 9.23 -1.02
CA THR A 123 0.54 9.28 -0.97
C THR A 123 -0.05 8.52 -2.14
N PHE A 124 -0.88 7.53 -1.85
CA PHE A 124 -1.62 6.73 -2.82
C PHE A 124 -3.07 7.23 -2.84
N PHE A 125 -3.54 7.74 -3.97
CA PHE A 125 -4.95 8.13 -4.11
C PHE A 125 -5.81 6.90 -4.39
N ALA A 126 -7.04 6.85 -3.85
CA ALA A 126 -7.85 5.62 -3.78
C ALA A 126 -8.14 4.98 -5.15
N ARG A 127 -8.24 5.76 -6.23
CA ARG A 127 -8.35 5.22 -7.60
C ARG A 127 -7.13 4.40 -7.99
N ASP A 128 -5.97 4.84 -7.56
CA ASP A 128 -4.66 4.27 -7.84
C ASP A 128 -4.25 3.25 -6.78
N ALA A 129 -5.09 2.99 -5.77
CA ALA A 129 -4.76 2.19 -4.60
C ALA A 129 -5.86 1.19 -4.27
N ARG A 130 -5.79 0.03 -4.92
CA ARG A 130 -6.83 -0.99 -4.92
C ARG A 130 -7.24 -1.54 -3.56
N ARG A 131 -6.30 -1.69 -2.62
CA ARG A 131 -6.56 -2.18 -1.24
C ARG A 131 -6.67 -1.07 -0.20
N PHE A 132 -6.57 0.20 -0.59
CA PHE A 132 -6.75 1.33 0.33
C PHE A 132 -8.15 1.94 0.14
N PRO A 133 -9.01 1.95 1.19
CA PRO A 133 -10.39 2.41 1.05
C PRO A 133 -10.53 3.94 0.90
N ARG A 134 -9.43 4.67 1.06
CA ARG A 134 -9.31 6.13 0.94
C ARG A 134 -7.85 6.48 0.62
N PRO A 135 -7.51 7.73 0.30
CA PRO A 135 -6.12 8.11 0.13
C PRO A 135 -5.29 7.76 1.37
N VAL A 136 -4.13 7.12 1.18
CA VAL A 136 -3.21 6.72 2.25
C VAL A 136 -1.83 7.31 1.98
N SER A 137 -1.26 7.98 2.97
CA SER A 137 0.10 8.48 2.94
C SER A 137 0.98 7.62 3.84
N LEU A 138 1.95 6.93 3.24
CA LEU A 138 2.96 6.15 3.95
C LEU A 138 4.19 7.04 4.16
N ILE A 139 4.48 7.36 5.42
CA ILE A 139 5.54 8.29 5.79
C ILE A 139 6.73 7.50 6.33
N ASP A 140 7.74 7.31 5.49
CA ASP A 140 9.02 6.73 5.87
C ASP A 140 9.85 7.79 6.59
N THR A 141 10.43 7.45 7.73
CA THR A 141 11.22 8.39 8.54
C THR A 141 12.67 7.93 8.63
N PRO A 142 13.61 8.87 8.88
CA PRO A 142 14.97 8.52 9.25
C PRO A 142 14.99 7.54 10.42
N GLY A 143 16.00 6.67 10.41
CA GLY A 143 16.22 5.75 11.52
C GLY A 143 16.77 6.48 12.74
N PHE A 144 16.21 6.17 13.90
CA PHE A 144 16.76 6.65 15.16
C PHE A 144 18.04 5.89 15.49
N GLN A 145 19.00 6.60 16.07
CA GLN A 145 20.27 6.00 16.49
C GLN A 145 20.26 5.62 17.98
N LYS A 146 19.57 6.39 18.84
CA LYS A 146 19.48 6.14 20.29
C LYS A 146 18.19 6.71 20.90
N GLY A 147 17.60 5.95 21.83
CA GLY A 147 16.57 6.41 22.77
C GLY A 147 15.17 6.66 22.18
N THR A 148 14.16 6.72 23.05
CA THR A 148 12.77 7.04 22.71
C THR A 148 12.50 8.55 22.63
N GLU A 149 13.40 9.39 23.12
CA GLU A 149 13.26 10.85 23.12
C GLU A 149 13.27 11.46 21.72
N GLN A 150 14.05 10.87 20.79
CA GLN A 150 14.02 11.23 19.38
C GLN A 150 12.64 10.94 18.75
N ILE A 151 11.96 9.87 19.19
CA ILE A 151 10.61 9.52 18.72
C ILE A 151 9.60 10.56 19.19
N CYS A 152 9.58 10.89 20.48
CA CYS A 152 8.65 11.87 21.04
C CYS A 152 8.81 13.24 20.38
N THR A 153 10.04 13.71 20.24
CA THR A 153 10.36 14.97 19.56
C THR A 153 9.87 14.95 18.12
N PHE A 154 10.16 13.88 17.39
CA PHE A 154 9.80 13.75 15.99
C PHE A 154 8.28 13.73 15.76
N VAL A 155 7.52 12.96 16.55
CA VAL A 155 6.05 12.91 16.48
C VAL A 155 5.44 14.27 16.82
N HIS A 156 5.94 14.91 17.88
CA HIS A 156 5.42 16.20 18.35
C HIS A 156 5.69 17.33 17.36
N SER A 157 6.85 17.35 16.70
CA SER A 157 7.24 18.43 15.79
C SER A 157 6.67 18.34 14.39
N ASN A 158 6.18 17.17 13.93
CA ASN A 158 5.94 16.96 12.50
C ASN A 158 4.52 16.56 12.09
N TYR A 159 3.62 16.15 13.00
CA TYR A 159 2.35 15.57 12.56
C TYR A 159 1.15 15.83 13.47
N LEU A 160 0.40 16.90 13.19
CA LEU A 160 -0.96 17.11 13.75
C LEU A 160 -2.05 16.25 13.08
N ASP A 161 -1.69 15.45 12.06
CA ASP A 161 -2.64 14.68 11.24
C ASP A 161 -2.20 13.21 11.03
N VAL A 162 -1.42 12.64 11.95
CA VAL A 162 -1.08 11.21 11.90
C VAL A 162 -2.22 10.38 12.46
N HIS A 163 -2.65 9.40 11.65
CA HIS A 163 -3.76 8.51 11.96
C HIS A 163 -3.28 7.17 12.54
N ALA A 164 -2.07 6.74 12.18
CA ALA A 164 -1.46 5.53 12.72
C ALA A 164 0.07 5.67 12.80
N VAL A 165 0.66 5.09 13.85
CA VAL A 165 2.11 4.98 14.01
C VAL A 165 2.49 3.50 14.01
N VAL A 166 3.44 3.14 13.16
CA VAL A 166 4.00 1.79 13.05
C VAL A 166 5.44 1.84 13.58
N TYR A 167 5.70 1.18 14.70
CA TYR A 167 7.06 1.04 15.22
C TYR A 167 7.68 -0.26 14.73
N VAL A 168 8.69 -0.14 13.86
CA VAL A 168 9.35 -1.26 13.18
C VAL A 168 10.58 -1.69 13.97
N VAL A 169 10.55 -2.93 14.44
CA VAL A 169 11.64 -3.58 15.17
C VAL A 169 12.22 -4.70 14.30
N GLN A 170 13.55 -4.79 14.24
CA GLN A 170 14.21 -5.88 13.54
C GLN A 170 14.17 -7.16 14.40
N GLY A 171 13.51 -8.20 13.92
CA GLY A 171 13.70 -9.55 14.44
C GLY A 171 15.13 -10.01 14.16
N SER A 172 15.79 -10.63 15.15
CA SER A 172 17.19 -11.07 15.07
C SER A 172 17.52 -11.81 13.76
N GLN A 173 18.72 -11.55 13.22
CA GLN A 173 19.31 -12.21 12.05
C GLN A 173 18.97 -13.71 12.00
N GLY A 174 18.22 -14.18 11.00
CA GLY A 174 17.98 -15.61 10.85
C GLY A 174 16.76 -16.07 10.04
N TYR A 175 15.78 -15.21 9.74
CA TYR A 175 14.62 -15.61 8.94
C TYR A 175 14.34 -14.58 7.85
N PRO A 176 14.07 -14.99 6.59
CA PRO A 176 13.65 -14.05 5.57
C PRO A 176 12.35 -13.39 6.04
N LEU A 177 12.40 -12.07 6.25
CA LEU A 177 11.29 -11.17 6.61
C LEU A 177 10.04 -11.31 5.69
N LYS A 178 10.13 -12.11 4.62
CA LYS A 178 9.04 -12.51 3.72
C LYS A 178 7.82 -13.13 4.43
N TRP A 179 8.00 -13.78 5.59
CA TRP A 179 6.89 -14.50 6.26
C TRP A 179 6.18 -13.71 7.38
N LEU A 180 6.87 -12.79 8.07
CA LEU A 180 6.28 -12.08 9.21
C LEU A 180 5.35 -10.94 8.77
N LEU A 181 5.73 -10.21 7.72
CA LEU A 181 4.95 -9.07 7.22
C LEU A 181 3.59 -9.48 6.62
N TYR A 182 3.48 -10.68 6.05
CA TYR A 182 2.21 -11.18 5.52
C TYR A 182 1.19 -11.49 6.63
N GLN A 183 1.65 -12.10 7.74
CA GLN A 183 0.78 -12.41 8.88
C GLN A 183 0.28 -11.14 9.58
N GLU A 184 1.14 -10.13 9.73
CA GLU A 184 0.76 -8.84 10.33
C GLU A 184 -0.16 -8.01 9.42
N ALA A 185 0.08 -7.98 8.10
CA ALA A 185 -0.83 -7.33 7.15
C ALA A 185 -2.24 -7.95 7.14
N VAL A 186 -2.33 -9.27 7.27
CA VAL A 186 -3.60 -9.99 7.45
C VAL A 186 -4.26 -9.65 8.80
N ALA A 187 -3.48 -9.37 9.85
CA ALA A 187 -3.99 -8.98 11.16
C ALA A 187 -4.54 -7.53 11.17
N ILE A 188 -3.95 -6.60 10.41
CA ILE A 188 -4.46 -5.21 10.27
C ILE A 188 -5.89 -5.20 9.68
N ASN A 189 -6.21 -6.13 8.77
CA ASN A 189 -7.57 -6.30 8.23
C ASN A 189 -8.61 -6.78 9.27
N LYS A 190 -8.21 -7.11 10.50
CA LYS A 190 -9.11 -7.49 11.59
C LYS A 190 -9.37 -6.38 12.60
N ILE A 191 -8.79 -5.19 12.41
CA ILE A 191 -9.10 -4.03 13.26
C ILE A 191 -10.45 -3.47 12.78
N PRO A 192 -11.54 -3.58 13.57
CA PRO A 192 -12.81 -2.99 13.18
C PRO A 192 -12.63 -1.46 13.11
N ILE A 193 -12.82 -0.91 11.93
CA ILE A 193 -13.05 0.52 11.73
C ILE A 193 -14.39 0.84 12.38
N GLN A 194 -14.36 1.37 13.61
CA GLN A 194 -15.53 2.02 14.17
C GLN A 194 -15.79 3.29 13.34
N GLY A 195 -16.97 3.34 12.72
CA GLY A 195 -17.44 4.47 11.93
C GLY A 195 -17.84 5.68 12.77
#